data_AF-A0A536T1L0-F1
#
_entry.id   AF-A0A536T1L0-F1
#
_cell.length_a   1.000
_cell.length_b   1.000
_cell.length_c   1.000
_cell.angle_alpha   90.00
_cell.angle_beta   90.00
_cell.angle_gamma   90.00
#
_symmetry.space_group_name_H-M   'P 1'
#
loop_
_entity.id
_entity.type
_entity.pdbx_description
1 polymer ?
#
loop_
_entity_poly.entity_id
_entity_poly.type
_entity_poly.pdbx_seq_one_letter_code
_entity_poly.pdbx_strand_id
1 'polypeptide(L)'
;AIAVAAGFNPEGGTKNFRFGTRISHSPLHEYLRLVKGIRRPKDGFFLRAESFFNVATEIERLDSEGGGPRVIDSYGGKSLHEQSHGESFMALMLNRFGGNGLYLLDEPEAALSPQRQLSALARIHDLVKAGSQFIIATHSPILLAYPDAHIYSCSTNGIELTAYTDTEHYRVMHDFLANPERMLNVLFAPDDIA
;
A
#
# COMPACT_ATOMS: atom_id res chain seq x y z
N ALA A 1 -5.38 5.00 -10.48
CA ALA A 1 -5.37 4.88 -11.96
C ALA A 1 -4.81 3.53 -12.43
N ILE A 2 -3.58 3.16 -12.06
CA ILE A 2 -2.97 1.85 -12.42
C ILE A 2 -3.84 0.66 -11.97
N ALA A 3 -4.36 0.68 -10.75
CA ALA A 3 -5.24 -0.38 -10.24
C ALA A 3 -6.48 -0.61 -11.12
N VAL A 4 -7.15 0.48 -11.50
CA VAL A 4 -8.31 0.46 -12.40
C VAL A 4 -7.92 -0.09 -13.77
N ALA A 5 -6.84 0.40 -14.36
CA ALA A 5 -6.33 -0.09 -15.64
C ALA A 5 -5.92 -1.58 -15.59
N ALA A 6 -5.52 -2.10 -14.42
CA ALA A 6 -5.21 -3.50 -14.18
C ALA A 6 -6.46 -4.38 -13.93
N GLY A 7 -7.64 -3.77 -13.82
CA GLY A 7 -8.93 -4.41 -13.61
C GLY A 7 -9.29 -4.69 -12.14
N PHE A 8 -8.66 -3.99 -11.20
CA PHE A 8 -9.06 -4.04 -9.79
C PHE A 8 -10.24 -3.10 -9.50
N ASN A 9 -11.00 -3.41 -8.45
CA ASN A 9 -12.00 -2.48 -7.94
C ASN A 9 -11.28 -1.20 -7.47
N PRO A 10 -11.74 -0.01 -7.89
CA PRO A 10 -11.13 1.24 -7.46
C PRO A 10 -11.14 1.53 -5.95
N GLU A 11 -12.00 0.88 -5.16
CA GLU A 11 -12.02 0.96 -3.70
C GLU A 11 -11.20 -0.16 -3.00
N GLY A 12 -10.42 -0.91 -3.78
CA GLY A 12 -9.55 -1.97 -3.27
C GLY A 12 -10.18 -3.36 -3.25
N GLY A 13 -9.39 -4.33 -2.80
CA GLY A 13 -9.74 -5.74 -2.85
C GLY A 13 -9.15 -6.48 -4.05
N THR A 14 -9.66 -7.69 -4.25
CA THR A 14 -9.36 -8.49 -5.44
C THR A 14 -10.20 -8.02 -6.63
N LYS A 15 -9.93 -8.53 -7.83
CA LYS A 15 -10.72 -8.19 -9.03
C LYS A 15 -12.20 -8.58 -8.96
N ASN A 16 -12.57 -9.46 -8.04
CA ASN A 16 -13.93 -9.96 -7.89
C ASN A 16 -14.78 -9.09 -6.95
N PHE A 17 -14.18 -8.10 -6.28
CA PHE A 17 -14.88 -7.27 -5.31
C PHE A 17 -15.71 -6.22 -6.05
N ARG A 18 -17.01 -6.13 -5.75
CA ARG A 18 -17.94 -5.20 -6.42
C ARG A 18 -18.68 -4.34 -5.38
N PHE A 19 -18.02 -3.28 -4.94
CA PHE A 19 -18.64 -2.21 -4.15
C PHE A 19 -18.19 -0.84 -4.65
N GLY A 20 -18.99 0.18 -4.38
CA GLY A 20 -18.70 1.56 -4.75
C GLY A 20 -19.54 2.52 -3.91
N THR A 21 -18.87 3.41 -3.18
CA THR A 21 -19.46 4.42 -2.29
C THR A 21 -19.41 5.82 -2.90
N ARG A 22 -18.44 6.13 -3.78
CA ARG A 22 -18.41 7.36 -4.61
C ARG A 22 -17.36 7.29 -5.72
N ILE A 23 -17.63 7.87 -6.90
CA ILE A 23 -16.64 7.98 -7.98
C ILE A 23 -15.61 9.06 -7.60
N SER A 24 -14.47 8.66 -7.04
CA SER A 24 -13.34 9.56 -6.70
C SER A 24 -12.09 9.31 -7.54
N HIS A 25 -12.17 8.45 -8.57
CA HIS A 25 -10.99 8.01 -9.30
C HIS A 25 -10.58 9.01 -10.39
N SER A 26 -9.27 9.26 -10.47
CA SER A 26 -8.69 10.11 -11.52
C SER A 26 -8.99 9.57 -12.93
N PRO A 27 -9.35 10.44 -13.90
CA PRO A 27 -9.52 10.06 -15.31
C PRO A 27 -8.19 9.61 -15.95
N LEU A 28 -7.05 9.79 -15.27
CA LEU A 28 -5.74 9.33 -15.73
C LEU A 28 -5.72 7.85 -16.17
N HIS A 29 -6.58 7.01 -15.60
CA HIS A 29 -6.66 5.60 -15.99
C HIS A 29 -7.04 5.39 -17.47
N GLU A 30 -7.77 6.33 -18.09
CA GLU A 30 -8.13 6.31 -19.51
C GLU A 30 -6.94 6.60 -20.42
N TYR A 31 -5.94 7.32 -19.89
CA TYR A 31 -4.72 7.72 -20.60
C TYR A 31 -3.53 6.78 -20.33
N LEU A 32 -3.72 5.76 -19.48
CA LEU A 32 -2.68 4.79 -19.16
C LEU A 32 -2.84 3.51 -19.99
N ARG A 33 -1.76 3.08 -20.64
CA ARG A 33 -1.66 1.75 -21.26
C ARG A 33 -0.73 0.86 -20.46
N LEU A 34 -1.29 -0.18 -19.85
CA LEU A 34 -0.48 -1.20 -19.18
C LEU A 34 0.08 -2.20 -20.18
N VAL A 35 1.40 -2.36 -20.19
CA VAL A 35 2.07 -3.42 -20.95
C VAL A 35 2.15 -4.67 -20.07
N LYS A 36 1.58 -5.77 -20.56
CA LYS A 36 1.57 -7.06 -19.85
C LYS A 36 2.60 -7.99 -20.50
N GLY A 37 3.48 -8.57 -19.69
CA GLY A 37 4.41 -9.60 -20.16
C GLY A 37 3.71 -10.92 -20.51
N ILE A 38 4.50 -11.89 -20.97
CA ILE A 38 4.03 -13.23 -21.34
C ILE A 38 3.43 -13.97 -20.13
N ARG A 39 4.00 -13.76 -18.93
CA ARG A 39 3.49 -14.36 -17.68
C ARG A 39 2.46 -13.42 -17.06
N ARG A 40 1.25 -13.94 -16.84
CA ARG A 40 0.18 -13.21 -16.14
C ARG A 40 0.24 -13.49 -14.64
N PRO A 41 0.04 -12.47 -13.78
CA PRO A 41 -0.11 -12.68 -12.36
C PRO A 41 -1.26 -13.64 -12.08
N LYS A 42 -1.02 -14.66 -11.25
CA LYS A 42 -2.03 -15.64 -10.83
C LYS A 42 -2.91 -15.11 -9.70
N ASP A 43 -2.39 -14.14 -8.98
CA ASP A 43 -3.06 -13.46 -7.89
C ASP A 43 -2.88 -11.95 -8.01
N GLY A 44 -3.67 -11.21 -7.27
CA GLY A 44 -3.45 -9.78 -7.15
C GLY A 44 -4.42 -9.12 -6.21
N PHE A 45 -3.97 -7.99 -5.68
CA PHE A 45 -4.73 -7.22 -4.71
C PHE A 45 -4.40 -5.75 -4.84
N PHE A 46 -5.42 -4.89 -4.76
CA PHE A 46 -5.24 -3.46 -4.59
C PHE A 46 -5.67 -3.08 -3.18
N LEU A 47 -4.78 -2.43 -2.43
CA LEU A 47 -5.01 -2.07 -1.06
C LEU A 47 -4.79 -0.59 -0.84
N ARG A 48 -5.82 0.09 -0.34
CA ARG A 48 -5.73 1.46 0.17
C ARG A 48 -6.00 1.41 1.67
N ALA A 49 -5.18 2.11 2.46
CA ALA A 49 -5.35 2.09 3.91
C ALA A 49 -6.73 2.58 4.36
N GLU A 50 -7.29 3.59 3.68
CA GLU A 50 -8.61 4.17 3.99
C GLU A 50 -9.80 3.27 3.62
N SER A 51 -9.68 2.47 2.55
CA SER A 51 -10.78 1.63 2.04
C SER A 51 -10.75 0.20 2.61
N PHE A 52 -9.84 -0.09 3.54
CA PHE A 52 -9.69 -1.42 4.11
C PHE A 52 -10.97 -1.94 4.78
N PHE A 53 -11.73 -1.08 5.47
CA PHE A 53 -12.99 -1.47 6.08
C PHE A 53 -14.05 -1.90 5.07
N ASN A 54 -14.03 -1.36 3.84
CA ASN A 54 -14.94 -1.80 2.78
C ASN A 54 -14.62 -3.24 2.37
N VAL A 55 -13.32 -3.60 2.30
CA VAL A 55 -12.87 -4.97 2.05
C VAL A 55 -13.33 -5.91 3.17
N ALA A 56 -13.18 -5.52 4.43
CA ALA A 56 -13.61 -6.31 5.57
C ALA A 56 -15.13 -6.55 5.58
N THR A 57 -15.92 -5.50 5.35
CA THR A 57 -17.39 -5.59 5.26
C THR A 57 -17.84 -6.48 4.10
N GLU A 58 -17.18 -6.39 2.95
CA GLU A 58 -17.50 -7.24 1.81
C GLU A 58 -17.19 -8.73 2.09
N ILE A 59 -16.11 -9.03 2.81
CA ILE A 59 -15.79 -10.40 3.23
C ILE A 59 -16.88 -10.96 4.15
N GLU A 60 -17.34 -10.20 5.14
CA GLU A 60 -18.42 -10.63 6.02
C GLU A 60 -19.77 -10.78 5.29
N ARG A 61 -20.04 -9.90 4.33
CA ARG A 61 -21.23 -10.02 3.46
C ARG A 61 -21.18 -11.33 2.68
N LEU A 62 -20.06 -11.64 2.02
CA LEU A 62 -19.88 -12.87 1.25
C LEU A 62 -19.95 -14.13 2.13
N ASP A 63 -19.37 -14.09 3.34
CA ASP A 63 -19.46 -15.19 4.31
C ASP A 63 -20.90 -15.42 4.79
N SER A 64 -21.69 -14.36 4.96
CA SER A 64 -23.07 -14.45 5.46
C SER A 64 -24.09 -14.86 4.39
N GLU A 65 -23.86 -14.52 3.12
CA GLU A 65 -24.71 -14.95 1.99
C GLU A 65 -24.59 -16.45 1.67
N GLY A 66 -23.50 -17.09 2.09
CA GLY A 66 -23.26 -18.52 1.90
C GLY A 66 -22.97 -18.91 0.44
N GLY A 67 -22.82 -20.21 0.18
CA GLY A 67 -22.61 -20.75 -1.18
C GLY A 67 -21.17 -21.20 -1.51
N GLY A 68 -20.27 -21.25 -0.53
CA GLY A 68 -18.91 -21.77 -0.69
C GLY A 68 -18.12 -21.81 0.62
N PRO A 69 -16.82 -22.15 0.56
CA PRO A 69 -15.90 -22.00 1.71
C PRO A 69 -15.88 -20.55 2.20
N ARG A 70 -15.65 -20.37 3.50
CA ARG A 70 -15.56 -19.04 4.08
C ARG A 70 -14.40 -18.27 3.48
N VAL A 71 -14.68 -17.07 3.00
CA VAL A 71 -13.70 -16.16 2.43
C VAL A 71 -12.70 -15.74 3.50
N ILE A 72 -13.15 -15.50 4.75
CA ILE A 72 -12.28 -15.05 5.86
C ILE A 72 -11.11 -16.01 6.14
N ASP A 73 -11.24 -17.29 5.81
CA ASP A 73 -10.19 -18.29 6.04
C ASP A 73 -8.95 -17.97 5.21
N SER A 74 -9.13 -17.38 4.03
CA SER A 74 -8.02 -16.87 3.19
C SER A 74 -7.33 -15.62 3.75
N TYR A 75 -7.91 -15.02 4.80
CA TYR A 75 -7.42 -13.81 5.47
C TYR A 75 -6.99 -14.08 6.93
N GLY A 76 -6.92 -15.35 7.34
CA GLY A 76 -6.49 -15.77 8.67
C GLY A 76 -7.61 -16.22 9.61
N GLY A 77 -8.85 -16.32 9.14
CA GLY A 77 -9.97 -16.96 9.84
C GLY A 77 -10.60 -16.14 10.98
N LYS A 78 -10.07 -14.96 11.28
CA LYS A 78 -10.60 -14.02 12.28
C LYS A 78 -11.24 -12.83 11.57
N SER A 79 -12.35 -12.31 12.10
CA SER A 79 -12.95 -11.09 11.54
C SER A 79 -11.91 -9.97 11.49
N LEU A 80 -11.86 -9.29 10.34
CA LEU A 80 -10.98 -8.15 10.13
C LEU A 80 -11.50 -6.87 10.80
N HIS A 81 -12.78 -6.85 11.19
CA HIS A 81 -13.40 -5.75 11.95
C HIS A 81 -13.13 -5.82 13.46
N GLU A 82 -12.82 -7.02 13.97
CA GLU A 82 -12.47 -7.23 15.38
C GLU A 82 -10.98 -7.02 15.68
N GLN A 83 -10.21 -6.58 14.69
CA GLN A 83 -8.76 -6.40 14.75
C GLN A 83 -8.40 -4.91 14.63
N SER A 84 -7.22 -4.53 15.14
CA SER A 84 -6.69 -3.19 14.85
C SER A 84 -6.38 -3.04 13.35
N HIS A 85 -6.46 -1.82 12.83
CA HIS A 85 -6.21 -1.52 11.41
C HIS A 85 -4.92 -2.17 10.87
N GLY A 86 -3.84 -2.10 11.66
CA GLY A 86 -2.56 -2.70 11.29
C GLY A 86 -2.50 -4.22 11.44
N GLU A 87 -3.29 -4.84 12.31
CA GLU A 87 -3.39 -6.30 12.39
C GLU A 87 -4.12 -6.87 11.19
N SER A 88 -5.24 -6.26 10.83
CA SER A 88 -6.03 -6.68 9.69
C SER A 88 -5.25 -6.53 8.38
N PHE A 89 -4.46 -5.45 8.26
CA PHE A 89 -3.53 -5.27 7.14
C PHE A 89 -2.46 -6.37 7.08
N MET A 90 -1.82 -6.68 8.22
CA MET A 90 -0.82 -7.75 8.28
C MET A 90 -1.43 -9.13 8.02
N ALA A 91 -2.62 -9.40 8.54
CA ALA A 91 -3.35 -10.65 8.27
C ALA A 91 -3.60 -10.82 6.77
N LEU A 92 -3.96 -9.74 6.08
CA LEU A 92 -4.12 -9.74 4.63
C LEU A 92 -2.79 -10.00 3.90
N MET A 93 -1.71 -9.31 4.26
CA MET A 93 -0.40 -9.54 3.63
C MET A 93 0.19 -10.93 3.88
N LEU A 94 -0.03 -11.48 5.07
CA LEU A 94 0.55 -12.76 5.48
C LEU A 94 -0.25 -13.94 4.94
N ASN A 95 -1.58 -13.84 4.94
CA ASN A 95 -2.45 -14.96 4.59
C ASN A 95 -2.97 -14.87 3.15
N ARG A 96 -3.35 -13.67 2.68
CA ARG A 96 -4.00 -13.53 1.37
C ARG A 96 -2.99 -13.41 0.24
N PHE A 97 -1.86 -12.72 0.42
CA PHE A 97 -0.91 -12.54 -0.67
C PHE A 97 -0.11 -13.81 -0.93
N GLY A 98 -0.20 -14.33 -2.16
CA GLY A 98 0.58 -15.46 -2.68
C GLY A 98 1.67 -15.08 -3.68
N GLY A 99 2.51 -16.05 -4.06
CA GLY A 99 3.54 -15.87 -5.09
C GLY A 99 2.97 -15.67 -6.50
N ASN A 100 3.79 -15.16 -7.42
CA ASN A 100 3.39 -14.81 -8.79
C ASN A 100 2.18 -13.85 -8.86
N GLY A 101 2.08 -12.91 -7.91
CA GLY A 101 1.00 -11.94 -7.80
C GLY A 101 1.37 -10.53 -8.30
N LEU A 102 0.36 -9.69 -8.51
CA LEU A 102 0.52 -8.23 -8.69
C LEU A 102 -0.17 -7.52 -7.53
N TYR A 103 0.61 -6.82 -6.72
CA TYR A 103 0.14 -6.12 -5.54
C TYR A 103 0.32 -4.61 -5.69
N LEU A 104 -0.76 -3.88 -5.51
CA LEU A 104 -0.79 -2.42 -5.57
C LEU A 104 -1.14 -1.92 -4.18
N LEU A 105 -0.23 -1.20 -3.54
CA LEU A 105 -0.43 -0.68 -2.18
C LEU A 105 -0.40 0.84 -2.21
N ASP A 106 -1.37 1.46 -1.56
CA ASP A 106 -1.54 2.92 -1.47
C ASP A 106 -1.50 3.33 0.00
N GLU A 107 -0.43 4.02 0.37
CA GLU A 107 -0.10 4.48 1.73
C GLU A 107 -0.24 3.39 2.81
N PRO A 108 0.37 2.19 2.63
CA PRO A 108 0.24 1.10 3.58
C PRO A 108 0.75 1.45 4.99
N GLU A 109 1.68 2.38 5.11
CA GLU A 109 2.21 2.88 6.39
C GLU A 109 1.15 3.57 7.27
N ALA A 110 0.08 4.11 6.70
CA ALA A 110 -0.97 4.78 7.47
C ALA A 110 -1.66 3.82 8.46
N ALA A 111 -1.65 2.52 8.15
CA ALA A 111 -2.18 1.46 9.01
C ALA A 111 -1.12 0.80 9.92
N LEU A 112 0.18 1.10 9.75
CA LEU A 112 1.27 0.30 10.30
C LEU A 112 2.21 1.11 11.19
N SER A 113 2.44 0.60 12.40
CA SER A 113 3.57 1.05 13.23
C SER A 113 4.91 0.75 12.54
N PRO A 114 6.01 1.44 12.89
CA PRO A 114 7.33 1.21 12.29
C PRO A 114 7.77 -0.26 12.32
N GLN A 115 7.53 -0.96 13.42
CA GLN A 115 7.83 -2.39 13.53
C GLN A 115 7.01 -3.24 12.55
N ARG A 116 5.72 -2.92 12.36
CA ARG A 116 4.88 -3.62 11.39
C ARG A 116 5.27 -3.32 9.95
N GLN A 117 5.79 -2.12 9.66
CA GLN A 117 6.37 -1.80 8.35
C GLN A 117 7.62 -2.64 8.04
N LEU A 118 8.47 -2.89 9.03
CA LEU A 118 9.61 -3.82 8.89
C LEU A 118 9.13 -5.26 8.61
N SER A 119 8.10 -5.73 9.31
CA SER A 119 7.48 -7.03 9.02
C SER A 119 6.87 -7.08 7.62
N ALA A 120 6.23 -6.00 7.17
CA ALA A 120 5.71 -5.89 5.81
C ALA A 120 6.81 -5.95 4.75
N LEU A 121 7.96 -5.29 4.96
CA LEU A 121 9.12 -5.38 4.08
C LEU A 121 9.64 -6.81 3.94
N ALA A 122 9.78 -7.54 5.05
CA ALA A 122 10.20 -8.93 5.02
C ALA A 122 9.24 -9.78 4.18
N ARG A 123 7.93 -9.60 4.38
CA ARG A 123 6.91 -10.31 3.60
C ARG A 123 6.91 -9.92 2.12
N ILE A 124 7.07 -8.64 1.79
CA ILE A 124 7.21 -8.16 0.40
C ILE A 124 8.42 -8.84 -0.23
N HIS A 125 9.54 -8.91 0.47
CA HIS A 125 10.76 -9.52 -0.03
C HIS A 125 10.58 -11.00 -0.38
N ASP A 126 9.91 -11.77 0.47
CA ASP A 126 9.58 -13.18 0.19
C ASP A 126 8.68 -13.33 -1.05
N LEU A 127 7.67 -12.47 -1.18
CA LEU A 127 6.73 -12.50 -2.29
C LEU A 127 7.37 -12.08 -3.62
N VAL A 128 8.28 -11.11 -3.60
CA VAL A 128 9.09 -10.71 -4.77
C VAL A 128 9.98 -11.87 -5.20
N LYS A 129 10.67 -12.54 -4.27
CA LYS A 129 11.44 -13.76 -4.55
C LYS A 129 10.58 -14.89 -5.11
N ALA A 130 9.31 -14.96 -4.71
CA ALA A 130 8.32 -15.88 -5.26
C ALA A 130 7.69 -15.41 -6.61
N GLY A 131 8.29 -14.41 -7.28
CA GLY A 131 7.88 -13.95 -8.59
C GLY A 131 6.74 -12.93 -8.60
N SER A 132 6.44 -12.30 -7.46
CA SER A 132 5.42 -11.25 -7.38
C SER A 132 5.98 -9.88 -7.72
N GLN A 133 5.12 -8.99 -8.19
CA GLN A 133 5.43 -7.59 -8.46
C GLN A 133 4.64 -6.70 -7.51
N PHE A 134 5.33 -5.67 -6.98
CA PHE A 134 4.73 -4.65 -6.14
C PHE A 134 4.84 -3.29 -6.81
N ILE A 135 3.77 -2.49 -6.71
CA ILE A 135 3.79 -1.05 -6.95
C ILE A 135 3.21 -0.42 -5.68
N ILE A 136 4.02 0.38 -5.00
CA ILE A 136 3.68 0.93 -3.69
C ILE A 136 3.77 2.45 -3.80
N ALA A 137 2.68 3.14 -3.52
CA ALA A 137 2.70 4.57 -3.20
C ALA A 137 2.89 4.70 -1.69
N THR A 138 3.94 5.39 -1.27
CA THR A 138 4.30 5.50 0.15
C THR A 138 5.09 6.78 0.42
N HIS A 139 4.91 7.31 1.61
CA HIS A 139 5.67 8.36 2.26
C HIS A 139 6.63 7.81 3.32
N SER A 140 6.66 6.50 3.54
CA SER A 140 7.48 5.88 4.58
C SER A 140 8.94 5.70 4.12
N PRO A 141 9.92 6.33 4.81
CA PRO A 141 11.33 6.04 4.58
C PRO A 141 11.71 4.58 4.87
N ILE A 142 10.93 3.87 5.67
CA ILE A 142 11.14 2.44 5.96
C ILE A 142 10.82 1.65 4.69
N LEU A 143 9.63 1.83 4.11
CA LEU A 143 9.22 1.08 2.91
C LEU A 143 10.05 1.44 1.67
N LEU A 144 10.42 2.72 1.53
CA LEU A 144 11.30 3.19 0.47
C LEU A 144 12.71 2.57 0.53
N ALA A 145 13.14 2.05 1.68
CA ALA A 145 14.45 1.42 1.84
C ALA A 145 14.53 0.00 1.24
N TYR A 146 13.48 -0.50 0.58
CA TYR A 146 13.52 -1.81 -0.06
C TYR A 146 14.67 -1.88 -1.09
N PRO A 147 15.54 -2.91 -1.03
CA PRO A 147 16.70 -3.00 -1.92
C PRO A 147 16.28 -3.24 -3.38
N ASP A 148 17.04 -2.70 -4.32
CA ASP A 148 16.84 -2.86 -5.77
C ASP A 148 15.48 -2.34 -6.29
N ALA A 149 14.76 -1.54 -5.51
CA ALA A 149 13.54 -0.88 -5.96
C ALA A 149 13.87 0.32 -6.87
N HIS A 150 13.07 0.49 -7.92
CA HIS A 150 12.98 1.79 -8.60
C HIS A 150 12.05 2.71 -7.82
N ILE A 151 12.60 3.80 -7.29
CA ILE A 151 11.84 4.80 -6.55
C ILE A 151 11.54 5.96 -7.49
N TYR A 152 10.27 6.26 -7.67
CA TYR A 152 9.83 7.40 -8.48
C TYR A 152 9.33 8.52 -7.58
N SER A 153 9.92 9.70 -7.69
CA SER A 153 9.39 10.92 -7.08
C SER A 153 8.38 11.55 -8.03
N CYS A 154 7.19 11.87 -7.52
CA CYS A 154 6.13 12.54 -8.25
C CYS A 154 6.01 13.98 -7.74
N SER A 155 6.41 14.95 -8.56
CA SER A 155 6.34 16.37 -8.24
C SER A 155 5.52 17.14 -9.28
N THR A 156 5.32 18.45 -9.06
CA THR A 156 4.73 19.35 -10.05
C THR A 156 5.55 19.44 -11.35
N ASN A 157 6.84 19.11 -11.30
CA ASN A 157 7.74 19.12 -12.45
C ASN A 157 7.73 17.80 -13.23
N GLY A 158 7.01 16.78 -12.75
CA GLY A 158 6.89 15.47 -13.40
C GLY A 158 7.28 14.31 -12.49
N ILE A 159 7.50 13.16 -13.12
CA ILE A 159 7.88 11.90 -12.46
C ILE A 159 9.35 11.61 -12.80
N GLU A 160 10.18 11.44 -11.77
CA GLU A 160 11.61 11.20 -11.92
C GLU A 160 12.06 9.97 -11.13
N LEU A 161 13.09 9.27 -11.62
CA LEU A 161 13.73 8.18 -10.89
C LEU A 161 14.71 8.79 -9.87
N THR A 162 14.54 8.46 -8.59
CA THR A 162 15.26 9.10 -7.49
C THR A 162 15.96 8.04 -6.63
N ALA A 163 17.18 8.32 -6.17
CA ALA A 163 17.83 7.44 -5.21
C ALA A 163 17.16 7.56 -3.83
N TYR A 164 17.17 6.48 -3.03
CA TYR A 164 16.56 6.46 -1.70
C TYR A 164 16.98 7.66 -0.83
N THR A 165 18.28 7.95 -0.77
CA THR A 165 18.85 9.03 0.03
C THR A 165 18.50 10.43 -0.46
N ASP A 166 18.07 10.54 -1.73
CA ASP A 166 17.72 11.81 -2.35
C ASP A 166 16.22 12.11 -2.23
N THR A 167 15.43 11.14 -1.75
CA THR A 167 14.00 11.35 -1.48
C THR A 167 13.79 12.38 -0.36
N GLU A 168 12.76 13.22 -0.50
CA GLU A 168 12.38 14.18 0.53
C GLU A 168 12.11 13.50 1.87
N HIS A 169 11.35 12.41 1.86
CA HIS A 169 10.98 11.65 3.06
C HIS A 169 12.20 11.12 3.80
N TYR A 170 13.21 10.60 3.09
CA TYR A 170 14.45 10.19 3.72
C TYR A 170 15.17 11.38 4.35
N ARG A 171 15.38 12.46 3.60
CA ARG A 171 16.17 13.62 4.06
C ARG A 171 15.55 14.28 5.28
N VAL A 172 14.25 14.57 5.23
CA VAL A 172 13.51 15.18 6.35
C VAL A 172 13.61 14.29 7.59
N MET A 173 13.38 12.98 7.44
CA MET A 173 13.37 12.07 8.59
C MET A 173 14.78 11.84 9.15
N HIS A 174 15.78 11.72 8.28
CA HIS A 174 17.18 11.62 8.65
C HIS A 174 17.62 12.84 9.46
N ASP A 175 17.35 14.05 8.95
CA ASP A 175 17.77 15.30 9.58
C ASP A 175 17.08 15.51 10.93
N PHE A 176 15.79 15.19 11.02
CA PHE A 176 15.06 15.22 12.28
C PHE A 176 15.64 14.23 13.31
N LEU A 177 15.92 12.98 12.92
CA LEU A 177 16.47 11.97 13.82
C LEU A 177 17.92 12.27 14.23
N ALA A 178 18.69 12.93 13.37
CA ALA A 178 20.07 13.30 13.67
C ALA A 178 20.18 14.36 14.77
N ASN A 179 19.25 15.32 14.82
CA ASN A 179 19.20 16.33 15.88
C ASN A 179 17.77 16.89 16.12
N PRO A 180 16.91 16.17 16.87
CA PRO A 180 15.54 16.58 17.09
C PRO A 180 15.43 17.93 17.82
N GLU A 181 16.25 18.15 18.85
CA GLU A 181 16.21 19.38 19.65
C GLU A 181 16.48 20.63 18.81
N ARG A 182 17.51 20.59 17.95
CA ARG A 182 17.80 21.69 17.04
C ARG A 182 16.64 21.96 16.10
N MET A 183 16.06 20.91 15.52
CA MET A 183 14.95 21.07 14.57
C MET A 183 13.72 21.67 15.26
N LEU A 184 13.39 21.19 16.47
CA LEU A 184 12.27 21.72 17.27
C LEU A 184 12.50 23.18 17.67
N ASN A 185 13.73 23.56 18.04
CA ASN A 185 14.05 24.94 18.37
C ASN A 185 13.88 25.88 17.17
N VAL A 186 14.22 25.44 15.95
CA VAL A 186 13.99 26.22 14.72
C VAL A 186 12.49 26.30 14.40
N LEU A 187 11.77 25.18 14.50
CA LEU A 187 10.34 25.10 14.20
C LEU A 187 9.47 25.92 15.17
N PHE A 188 9.89 26.06 16.43
CA PHE A 188 9.16 26.77 17.47
C PHE A 188 9.75 28.14 17.79
N ALA A 189 10.79 28.58 17.06
CA ALA A 189 11.26 29.96 17.17
C ALA A 189 10.10 30.88 16.77
N PRO A 190 9.77 31.90 17.57
CA PRO A 190 8.78 32.89 17.17
C PRO A 190 9.25 33.51 15.84
N ASP A 191 8.36 33.54 14.84
CA ASP A 191 8.63 34.27 13.62
C ASP A 191 8.90 35.73 14.01
N ASP A 192 10.13 36.22 13.85
CA ASP A 192 10.42 37.65 13.83
C ASP A 192 9.77 38.22 12.56
N ILE A 193 8.45 38.38 12.59
CA ILE A 193 7.71 39.22 11.66
C ILE A 193 7.97 40.65 12.10
N ALA A 194 9.03 41.23 11.54
CA ALA A 194 9.24 42.67 11.48
C ALA A 194 8.43 43.28 10.32
#